data_AF-A0A9E4ZDW6-F1
#
_entry.id   AF-A0A9E4ZDW6-F1
#
_cell.length_a   1.000
_cell.length_b   1.000
_cell.length_c   1.000
_cell.angle_alpha   90.00
_cell.angle_beta   90.00
_cell.angle_gamma   90.00
#
_symmetry.space_group_name_H-M   'P 1'
#
loop_
_entity.id
_entity.type
_entity.pdbx_description
1 polymer ?
#
loop_
_entity_poly.entity_id
_entity_poly.type
_entity_poly.pdbx_seq_one_letter_code
_entity_poly.pdbx_strand_id
1 'polypeptide(L)' 'MPSVVLVTERFTALAKASMRGNGVPDAPMVVLPKTELTEYVEPDVVRTVAEEAVNLIVAQLLGPEAEKNS' A
#
# COMPACT_ATOMS: atom_id res chain seq x y z
N MET A 1 11.37 -7.02 21.41
CA MET A 1 11.62 -7.91 20.25
C MET A 1 12.12 -7.01 19.12
N PRO A 2 13.31 -7.20 18.55
CA PRO A 2 13.76 -6.36 17.43
C PRO A 2 12.83 -6.58 16.24
N SER A 3 12.24 -5.50 15.72
CA SER A 3 11.39 -5.54 14.53
C SER A 3 12.25 -5.40 13.28
N VAL A 4 12.03 -6.26 12.29
CA VAL A 4 12.67 -6.19 10.98
C VAL A 4 11.58 -5.98 9.93
N VAL A 5 11.77 -5.00 9.06
CA VAL A 5 10.85 -4.71 7.96
C VAL A 5 11.30 -5.46 6.71
N LEU A 6 10.47 -6.38 6.23
CA LEU A 6 10.69 -7.06 4.95
C LEU A 6 9.95 -6.30 3.85
N VAL A 7 10.63 -5.95 2.76
CA VAL A 7 10.03 -5.17 1.68
C VAL A 7 10.55 -5.61 0.31
N THR A 8 9.73 -5.53 -0.73
CA THR A 8 10.22 -5.63 -2.11
C THR A 8 10.77 -4.28 -2.58
N GLU A 9 11.66 -4.28 -3.57
CA GLU A 9 12.35 -3.05 -4.02
C GLU A 9 11.38 -1.91 -4.37
N ARG A 10 10.24 -2.24 -5.01
CA ARG A 10 9.21 -1.28 -5.44
C ARG A 10 8.56 -0.51 -4.29
N PHE A 11 8.49 -1.07 -3.09
CA PHE A 11 7.79 -0.48 -1.95
C PHE A 11 8.71 0.14 -0.90
N THR A 12 10.01 0.22 -1.16
CA THR A 12 10.99 0.80 -0.22
C THR A 12 10.64 2.23 0.21
N ALA A 13 10.14 3.06 -0.70
CA ALA A 13 9.72 4.43 -0.39
C ALA A 13 8.49 4.46 0.55
N LEU A 14 7.48 3.64 0.24
CA LEU A 14 6.27 3.51 1.06
C LEU A 14 6.59 2.94 2.45
N ALA A 15 7.42 1.91 2.51
CA ALA A 15 7.86 1.32 3.77
C ALA A 15 8.57 2.34 4.66
N LYS A 16 9.48 3.16 4.11
CA LYS A 16 10.14 4.25 4.87
C LYS A 16 9.14 5.27 5.41
N ALA A 17 8.15 5.66 4.61
CA ALA A 17 7.11 6.59 5.04
C ALA A 17 6.24 5.98 6.16
N SER A 18 5.85 4.71 6.02
CA SER A 18 5.10 3.96 7.02
C SER A 18 5.89 3.79 8.32
N MET A 19 7.18 3.45 8.25
CA MET A 19 8.08 3.32 9.41
C MET A 19 8.19 4.62 10.20
N ARG A 20 8.28 5.77 9.52
CA ARG A 20 8.26 7.09 10.17
C ARG A 20 6.92 7.35 10.86
N GLY A 21 5.81 7.07 10.18
CA GLY A 21 4.46 7.22 10.75
C GLY A 21 4.21 6.34 11.97
N ASN A 22 4.81 5.14 12.00
CA ASN A 22 4.70 4.17 13.09
C ASN A 22 5.73 4.38 14.22
N GLY A 23 6.50 5.47 14.20
CA GLY A 23 7.48 5.79 15.26
C GLY A 23 8.73 4.91 15.29
N VAL A 24 9.03 4.20 14.19
CA VAL A 24 10.19 3.30 14.05
C VAL A 24 11.06 3.66 12.84
N PRO A 25 11.52 4.92 12.70
CA PRO A 25 12.24 5.38 11.51
C PRO A 25 13.57 4.64 11.25
N ASP A 26 14.19 4.12 12.30
CA ASP A 26 15.51 3.48 12.27
C ASP A 26 15.45 1.94 12.34
N ALA A 27 14.25 1.35 12.21
CA ALA A 27 14.12 -0.10 12.24
C ALA A 27 14.88 -0.75 11.06
N PRO A 28 15.59 -1.87 11.28
CA PRO A 28 16.27 -2.59 10.21
C PRO A 28 15.31 -3.00 9.11
N MET A 29 15.72 -2.79 7.86
CA MET A 29 14.94 -3.15 6.67
C MET A 29 15.75 -4.10 5.79
N VAL A 30 15.11 -5.19 5.37
CA VAL A 30 15.65 -6.17 4.43
C VAL A 30 14.86 -6.09 3.14
N VAL A 31 15.55 -5.73 2.06
CA VAL A 31 14.97 -5.72 0.72
C VAL A 31 15.04 -7.14 0.15
N LEU A 32 13.89 -7.73 -0.12
CA LEU A 32 13.79 -9.05 -0.70
C LEU A 32 14.22 -9.00 -2.19
N PRO A 33 15.01 -9.96 -2.65
CA PRO A 33 15.41 -10.03 -4.05
C PRO A 33 14.18 -10.24 -4.94
N LYS A 34 14.28 -9.74 -6.18
CA LYS A 34 13.22 -9.96 -7.16
C LYS A 34 13.11 -11.44 -7.49
N THR A 35 11.89 -11.93 -7.44
CA THR A 35 11.49 -13.28 -7.87
C THR A 35 10.29 -13.16 -8.78
N GLU A 36 10.07 -14.15 -9.67
CA GLU A 36 8.89 -14.18 -10.55
C GLU A 36 7.57 -14.03 -9.77
N LEU A 37 7.52 -14.56 -8.53
CA LEU A 37 6.37 -14.45 -7.61
C LEU A 37 6.13 -13.03 -7.06
N THR A 38 7.13 -12.16 -7.10
CA THR A 38 7.08 -10.77 -6.59
C THR A 38 7.10 -9.72 -7.70
N GLU A 39 7.41 -10.12 -8.94
CA GLU A 39 7.52 -9.22 -10.10
C GLU A 39 6.21 -9.09 -10.89
N TYR A 40 5.36 -10.11 -10.87
CA TYR A 40 4.17 -10.16 -11.71
C TYR A 40 2.90 -10.12 -10.88
N VAL A 41 2.45 -8.90 -10.57
CA VAL A 41 1.02 -8.66 -10.40
C VAL A 41 0.49 -8.40 -11.79
N GLU A 42 -0.45 -9.21 -12.26
CA GLU A 42 -1.08 -9.00 -13.57
C GLU A 42 -1.60 -7.55 -13.65
N PRO A 43 -1.41 -6.84 -14.78
CA PRO A 43 -1.82 -5.43 -14.90
C PRO A 43 -3.28 -5.20 -14.53
N ASP A 44 -4.15 -6.17 -14.79
CA ASP A 44 -5.56 -6.13 -14.45
C ASP A 44 -5.78 -6.14 -12.93
N VAL A 45 -5.00 -6.92 -12.18
CA VAL A 45 -5.05 -6.93 -10.71
C VAL A 45 -4.62 -5.57 -10.15
N VAL A 46 -3.59 -4.93 -10.72
CA VAL A 46 -3.17 -3.57 -10.31
C VAL A 46 -4.28 -2.55 -10.58
N ARG A 47 -4.93 -2.65 -11.75
CA ARG A 47 -6.06 -1.79 -12.12
C ARG A 47 -7.21 -1.94 -11.12
N THR A 48 -7.62 -3.17 -10.81
CA THR A 48 -8.73 -3.44 -9.88
C THR A 48 -8.45 -2.85 -8.49
N VAL A 49 -7.25 -3.06 -7.95
CA VAL A 49 -6.88 -2.51 -6.63
C VAL A 49 -6.88 -0.99 -6.65
N ALA A 50 -6.39 -0.36 -7.73
CA ALA A 50 -6.39 1.09 -7.86
C ALA A 50 -7.80 1.67 -7.94
N GLU A 51 -8.70 1.06 -8.73
CA GLU A 51 -10.10 1.48 -8.84
C GLU A 51 -10.83 1.36 -7.50
N GLU A 52 -10.65 0.25 -6.79
CA GLU A 52 -11.26 0.04 -5.47
C GLU A 52 -10.76 1.08 -4.45
N ALA A 53 -9.44 1.30 -4.38
CA ALA A 53 -8.87 2.28 -3.47
C ALA A 53 -9.39 3.71 -3.75
N VAL A 54 -9.49 4.10 -5.03
CA VAL A 54 -10.04 5.41 -5.41
C VAL A 54 -11.51 5.52 -5.01
N ASN A 55 -12.31 4.48 -5.27
CA ASN A 55 -13.73 4.48 -4.89
C ASN A 55 -13.92 4.59 -3.38
N LEU A 56 -13.09 3.92 -2.57
CA LEU A 56 -13.13 4.04 -1.11
C LEU A 56 -12.78 5.46 -0.64
N ILE A 57 -11.76 6.08 -1.26
CA ILE A 57 -11.40 7.47 -0.96
C ILE A 57 -12.55 8.42 -1.33
N VAL A 58 -13.14 8.25 -2.52
CA VAL A 58 -14.26 9.06 -2.99
C VAL A 58 -15.47 8.90 -2.06
N ALA A 59 -15.83 7.67 -1.67
CA ALA A 59 -16.92 7.42 -0.73
C ALA A 59 -16.67 8.10 0.62
N GLN A 60 -15.43 8.07 1.11
CA GLN A 60 -15.05 8.73 2.35
C GLN A 60 -15.10 10.26 2.27
N LEU A 61 -14.81 10.84 1.09
CA LEU A 61 -14.88 12.28 0.85
C LEU A 61 -16.30 12.80 0.63
N LEU A 62 -17.17 12.01 -0.03
CA LEU A 62 -18.55 12.40 -0.32
C LEU A 62 -19.48 12.21 0.89
N GLY A 63 -19.10 11.36 1.84
CA GLY A 63 -19.91 11.06 3.02
C GLY A 63 -21.18 10.26 2.69
N PRO A 64 -21.92 9.78 3.71
CA PRO A 64 -23.08 8.90 3.53
C PRO A 64 -24.33 9.55 2.89
N GLU A 65 -24.26 10.80 2.45
CA GLU A 65 -25.43 11.50 1.86
C GLU A 65 -25.55 11.39 0.33
N ALA A 66 -24.52 10.91 -0.38
CA ALA A 66 -24.55 10.81 -1.84
C ALA A 66 -25.47 9.69 -2.38
N GLU A 67 -25.81 8.68 -1.58
CA GLU A 67 -26.66 7.54 -2.00
C GLU A 67 -28.17 7.83 -1.92
N LYS A 68 -28.59 8.94 -1.30
CA LYS A 68 -30.03 9.20 -1.07
C LYS A 68 -30.78 9.91 -2.20
N ASN A 69 -30.07 10.35 -3.24
CA ASN A 69 -30.64 11.21 -4.30
C ASN A 69 -30.50 10.64 -5.73
N SER A 70 -30.33 9.33 -5.90
CA SER A 70 -30.39 8.70 -7.24
C SER A 70 -31.50 7.68 -7.37
#